data_AF-A0AAV5KIA2-F1
#
_entry.id   AF-A0AAV5KIA2-F1
#
_cell.length_a   1.000
_cell.length_b   1.000
_cell.length_c   1.000
_cell.angle_alpha   90.00
_cell.angle_beta   90.00
_cell.angle_gamma   90.00
#
_symmetry.space_group_name_H-M   'P 1'
#
loop_
_entity.id
_entity.type
_entity.pdbx_description
1 polymer ?
#
loop_
_entity_poly.entity_id
_entity_poly.type
_entity_poly.pdbx_seq_one_letter_code
_entity_poly.pdbx_strand_id
1 'polypeptide(L)'
;MGGLIYSQDTKPLFKGAKVISENGRFKIYNEDRSYMQSCEVVVSARAFGGGDDLHQPIGMSNASRRKVCYVAFWDEITLKTQEAEGQRMDSNHMIGKWRIIVVKELPFADQRLNGKIPKMSAHRLFPQA
;
A
#
# COMPACT_ATOMS: atom_id res chain seq x y z
N MET A 1 24.68 -28.85 19.67
CA MET A 1 25.01 -27.44 19.41
C MET A 1 24.20 -27.01 18.18
N GLY A 2 22.98 -26.50 18.41
CA GLY A 2 22.16 -25.93 17.35
C GLY A 2 22.84 -24.68 16.79
N GLY A 3 22.81 -24.39 15.51
CA GLY A 3 21.68 -24.50 14.59
C GLY A 3 21.46 -23.09 14.08
N LEU A 4 22.04 -22.79 12.91
CA LEU A 4 21.97 -21.51 12.21
C LEU A 4 20.51 -21.07 12.06
N ILE A 5 20.18 -19.86 12.51
CA ILE A 5 18.92 -19.20 12.13
C ILE A 5 19.27 -17.87 11.49
N TYR A 6 18.85 -17.76 10.23
CA TYR A 6 19.04 -16.65 9.31
C TYR A 6 18.78 -15.28 9.95
N SER A 7 19.79 -14.40 9.92
CA SER A 7 19.55 -12.96 9.88
C SER A 7 18.90 -12.65 8.53
N GLN A 8 17.58 -12.50 8.50
CA GLN A 8 16.95 -11.78 7.39
C GLN A 8 17.18 -10.30 7.63
N ASP A 9 18.34 -9.82 7.17
CA ASP A 9 18.54 -8.41 6.84
C ASP A 9 17.55 -8.04 5.73
N THR A 10 16.33 -7.66 6.11
CA THR A 10 15.37 -7.04 5.20
C THR A 10 15.91 -5.67 4.81
N LYS A 11 16.80 -5.63 3.81
CA LYS A 11 17.11 -4.39 3.09
C LYS A 11 15.77 -3.79 2.63
N PRO A 12 15.49 -2.52 2.95
CA PRO A 12 14.25 -1.91 2.51
C PRO A 12 14.20 -1.93 0.99
N LEU A 13 13.13 -2.52 0.44
CA LEU A 13 12.90 -2.67 -1.00
C LEU A 13 12.91 -1.32 -1.73
N PHE A 14 12.69 -0.22 -1.01
CA PHE A 14 12.71 1.15 -1.51
C PHE A 14 13.57 2.05 -0.61
N LYS A 15 14.56 2.73 -1.20
CA LYS A 15 15.34 3.78 -0.54
C LYS A 15 14.53 5.07 -0.55
N GLY A 16 13.91 5.42 0.58
CA GLY A 16 13.18 6.66 0.73
C GLY A 16 12.93 7.00 2.20
N ALA A 17 12.81 8.28 2.51
CA ALA A 17 12.43 8.71 3.85
C ALA A 17 11.01 8.23 4.17
N LYS A 18 10.85 7.63 5.35
CA LYS A 18 9.61 7.03 5.86
C LYS A 18 8.88 8.06 6.71
N VAL A 19 7.64 8.41 6.36
CA VAL A 19 6.82 9.34 7.14
C VAL A 19 5.84 8.59 8.03
N ILE A 20 5.72 9.09 9.26
CA ILE A 20 4.72 8.69 10.23
C ILE A 20 3.42 9.38 9.87
N SER A 21 2.31 8.65 9.71
CA SER A 21 1.01 9.31 9.58
C SER A 21 0.81 10.21 10.79
N GLU A 22 0.22 11.40 10.60
CA GLU A 22 0.17 12.51 11.59
C GLU A 22 -0.41 12.16 12.97
N ASN A 23 -0.92 10.94 13.16
CA ASN A 23 -1.46 10.44 14.42
C ASN A 23 -0.60 9.32 15.06
N GLY A 24 0.55 8.97 14.50
CA GLY A 24 1.42 7.90 15.01
C GLY A 24 0.91 6.47 14.74
N ARG A 25 -0.10 6.27 13.88
CA ARG A 25 -0.80 4.96 13.76
C ARG A 25 -0.20 3.98 12.76
N PHE A 26 0.53 4.47 11.77
CA PHE A 26 1.20 3.66 10.74
C PHE A 26 2.14 4.55 9.94
N LYS A 27 3.03 3.93 9.17
CA LYS A 27 4.03 4.63 8.35
C LYS A 27 3.93 4.24 6.88
N ILE A 28 4.20 5.22 6.01
CA ILE A 28 4.21 5.09 4.54
C ILE A 28 5.44 5.81 3.96
N TYR A 29 5.77 5.55 2.70
CA TYR A 29 6.85 6.25 2.00
C TYR A 29 6.44 7.68 1.61
N ASN A 30 7.41 8.60 1.58
CA ASN A 30 7.17 9.99 1.20
C ASN A 30 6.62 10.13 -0.22
N GLU A 31 7.16 9.36 -1.17
CA GLU A 31 6.70 9.38 -2.56
C GLU A 31 5.23 8.99 -2.68
N ASP A 32 4.80 7.97 -1.92
CA ASP A 32 3.40 7.55 -1.87
C ASP A 32 2.52 8.61 -1.19
N ARG A 33 3.02 9.27 -0.13
CA ARG A 33 2.30 10.42 0.47
C ARG A 33 2.09 11.54 -0.54
N SER A 34 3.14 11.93 -1.27
CA SER A 34 3.05 12.98 -2.29
C SER A 34 2.08 12.60 -3.40
N TYR A 35 2.12 11.34 -3.86
CA TYR A 35 1.16 10.83 -4.84
C TYR A 35 -0.28 10.95 -4.33
N MET A 36 -0.57 10.45 -3.12
CA MET A 36 -1.91 10.53 -2.53
C MET A 36 -2.40 11.98 -2.34
N GLN A 37 -1.51 12.89 -1.94
CA GLN A 37 -1.86 14.30 -1.75
C GLN A 37 -2.21 15.02 -3.05
N SER A 38 -1.78 14.51 -4.20
CA SER A 38 -2.12 15.07 -5.53
C SER A 38 -3.44 14.56 -6.12
N CYS A 39 -4.07 13.55 -5.51
CA CYS A 39 -5.24 12.89 -6.08
C CYS A 39 -6.54 13.65 -5.78
N GLU A 40 -7.28 14.03 -6.82
CA GLU A 40 -8.60 14.67 -6.73
C GLU A 40 -9.78 13.69 -6.70
N VAL A 41 -9.61 12.50 -7.28
CA VAL A 41 -10.63 11.43 -7.22
C VAL A 41 -9.90 10.13 -6.98
N VAL A 42 -10.32 9.38 -5.96
CA VAL A 42 -9.59 8.20 -5.51
C VAL A 42 -10.50 6.99 -5.40
N VAL A 43 -10.05 5.88 -5.98
CA VAL A 43 -10.54 4.55 -5.67
C VAL A 43 -9.47 3.87 -4.82
N SER A 44 -9.82 3.53 -3.58
CA SER A 44 -8.90 2.86 -2.66
C SER A 44 -9.33 1.42 -2.38
N ALA A 45 -8.42 0.48 -2.55
CA ALA A 45 -8.53 -0.91 -2.11
C ALA A 45 -7.58 -1.18 -0.93
N ARG A 46 -7.79 -2.31 -0.26
CA ARG A 46 -6.96 -2.72 0.87
C ARG A 46 -6.91 -4.23 0.96
N ALA A 47 -5.71 -4.75 1.20
CA ALA A 47 -5.46 -6.14 1.54
C ALA A 47 -4.39 -6.17 2.64
N PHE A 48 -4.62 -6.93 3.70
CA PHE A 48 -3.65 -7.11 4.78
C PHE A 48 -3.58 -8.58 5.16
N GLY A 49 -2.36 -9.11 5.33
CA GLY A 49 -2.13 -10.53 5.60
C GLY A 49 -2.05 -11.43 4.37
N GLY A 50 -2.17 -10.90 3.15
CA GLY A 50 -1.91 -11.62 1.90
C GLY A 50 -2.98 -12.61 1.44
N GLY A 51 -4.17 -12.60 2.04
CA GLY A 51 -5.26 -13.52 1.65
C GLY A 51 -6.15 -13.03 0.51
N ASP A 52 -6.02 -11.78 0.08
CA ASP A 52 -6.87 -11.15 -0.93
C ASP A 52 -6.10 -10.93 -2.24
N ASP A 53 -6.74 -11.26 -3.37
CA ASP A 53 -6.19 -11.04 -4.72
C ASP A 53 -6.28 -9.58 -5.17
N LEU A 54 -5.33 -9.14 -6.00
CA LEU A 54 -5.37 -7.83 -6.65
C LEU A 54 -6.12 -7.85 -7.99
N HIS A 55 -7.43 -7.65 -7.96
CA HIS A 55 -8.21 -7.50 -9.19
C HIS A 55 -8.03 -6.13 -9.85
N GLN A 56 -7.84 -6.12 -11.17
CA GLN A 56 -7.73 -4.90 -11.96
C GLN A 56 -9.11 -4.26 -12.17
N PRO A 57 -9.26 -2.92 -12.05
CA PRO A 57 -10.52 -2.28 -12.32
C PRO A 57 -10.86 -2.37 -13.82
N ILE A 58 -12.13 -2.65 -14.09
CA ILE A 58 -12.72 -2.88 -15.42
C ILE A 58 -13.82 -1.85 -15.71
N GLY A 59 -14.16 -1.64 -16.99
CA GLY A 59 -15.30 -0.81 -17.40
C GLY A 59 -15.11 0.71 -17.31
N MET A 60 -13.91 1.22 -17.03
CA MET A 60 -13.68 2.67 -16.91
C MET A 60 -13.55 3.37 -18.26
N SER A 61 -14.16 4.55 -18.37
CA SER A 61 -14.00 5.49 -19.49
C SER A 61 -12.55 6.00 -19.60
N ASN A 62 -12.15 6.48 -20.78
CA ASN A 62 -10.82 7.09 -20.98
C ASN A 62 -10.63 8.34 -20.09
N ALA A 63 -11.68 9.15 -19.93
CA ALA A 63 -11.64 10.31 -19.05
C ALA A 63 -11.38 9.92 -17.59
N SER A 64 -12.06 8.89 -17.08
CA SER A 64 -11.88 8.39 -15.71
C SER A 64 -10.48 7.83 -15.48
N ARG A 65 -9.88 7.16 -16.47
CA ARG A 65 -8.51 6.61 -16.37
C ARG A 65 -7.44 7.69 -16.15
N ARG A 66 -7.70 8.93 -16.58
CA ARG A 66 -6.76 10.05 -16.42
C ARG A 66 -6.97 10.84 -15.13
N LYS A 67 -8.20 10.84 -14.60
CA LYS A 67 -8.59 11.66 -13.44
C LYS A 67 -8.62 10.90 -12.12
N VAL A 68 -8.80 9.58 -12.16
CA VAL A 68 -8.94 8.76 -10.95
C VAL A 68 -7.62 8.12 -10.58
N CYS A 69 -7.17 8.34 -9.34
CA CYS A 69 -6.10 7.58 -8.72
C CYS A 69 -6.64 6.24 -8.20
N TYR A 70 -5.95 5.15 -8.54
CA TYR A 70 -6.24 3.82 -8.00
C TYR A 70 -5.15 3.47 -7.00
N VAL A 71 -5.52 3.33 -5.74
CA VAL A 71 -4.56 3.10 -4.64
C VAL A 71 -4.90 1.79 -3.91
N ALA A 72 -3.91 0.92 -3.70
CA ALA A 72 -4.06 -0.28 -2.89
C ALA A 72 -3.14 -0.22 -1.67
N PHE A 73 -3.70 -0.31 -0.48
CA PHE A 73 -2.93 -0.34 0.77
C PHE A 73 -2.63 -1.77 1.18
N TRP A 74 -1.34 -2.10 1.26
CA TRP A 74 -0.82 -3.43 1.58
C TRP A 74 0.08 -3.41 2.81
N ASP A 75 0.24 -4.54 3.49
CA ASP A 75 1.34 -4.77 4.42
C ASP A 75 2.49 -5.54 3.75
N GLU A 76 3.60 -5.69 4.47
CA GLU A 76 4.76 -6.41 3.93
C GLU A 76 4.47 -7.89 3.67
N ILE A 77 3.54 -8.50 4.41
CA ILE A 77 3.09 -9.88 4.18
C ILE A 77 2.38 -9.96 2.83
N THR A 78 1.38 -9.12 2.59
CA THR A 78 0.64 -9.08 1.32
C THR A 78 1.58 -8.82 0.14
N LEU A 79 2.53 -7.89 0.29
CA LEU A 79 3.51 -7.62 -0.75
C LEU A 79 4.30 -8.88 -1.13
N LYS A 80 4.85 -9.59 -0.13
CA LYS A 80 5.64 -10.81 -0.37
C LYS A 80 4.80 -11.93 -0.97
N THR A 81 3.57 -12.11 -0.51
CA THR A 81 2.64 -13.12 -1.05
C THR A 81 2.34 -12.84 -2.53
N GLN A 82 1.97 -11.60 -2.84
CA GLN A 82 1.64 -11.18 -4.21
C GLN A 82 2.87 -11.26 -5.13
N GLU A 83 4.06 -10.89 -4.65
CA GLU A 83 5.31 -11.08 -5.42
C GLU A 83 5.59 -12.55 -5.74
N ALA A 84 5.33 -13.46 -4.79
CA ALA A 84 5.49 -14.91 -4.98
C ALA A 84 4.49 -15.48 -6.01
N GLU A 85 3.33 -14.86 -6.13
CA GLU A 85 2.31 -15.16 -7.15
C GLU A 85 2.57 -14.47 -8.50
N GLY A 86 3.68 -13.74 -8.63
CA GLY A 86 4.10 -13.07 -9.85
C GLY A 86 3.57 -11.64 -10.02
N GLN A 87 2.82 -11.12 -9.05
CA GLN A 87 2.35 -9.73 -9.02
C GLN A 87 3.47 -8.83 -8.47
N ARG A 88 4.40 -8.44 -9.34
CA ARG A 88 5.54 -7.62 -8.97
C ARG A 88 5.27 -6.14 -9.28
N MET A 89 5.57 -5.28 -8.32
CA MET A 89 5.51 -3.83 -8.51
C MET A 89 6.59 -3.37 -9.49
N ASP A 90 6.25 -2.40 -10.33
CA ASP A 90 7.23 -1.71 -11.16
C ASP A 90 8.04 -0.67 -10.37
N SER A 91 8.96 0.02 -11.04
CA SER A 91 9.79 1.08 -10.43
C SER A 91 8.99 2.26 -9.90
N ASN A 92 7.74 2.41 -10.33
CA ASN A 92 6.82 3.46 -9.91
C ASN A 92 5.83 2.95 -8.85
N HIS A 93 6.10 1.82 -8.20
CA HIS A 93 5.24 1.19 -7.20
C HIS A 93 3.84 0.87 -7.76
N MET A 94 3.74 0.54 -9.06
CA MET A 94 2.48 0.21 -9.71
C MET A 94 2.36 -1.28 -10.00
N ILE A 95 1.14 -1.82 -9.90
CA ILE A 95 0.75 -3.11 -10.48
C ILE A 95 -0.50 -2.89 -11.35
N GLY A 96 -0.30 -2.92 -12.66
CA GLY A 96 -1.34 -2.54 -13.61
C GLY A 96 -1.77 -1.09 -13.36
N LYS A 97 -3.03 -0.87 -12.95
CA LYS A 97 -3.54 0.48 -12.66
C LYS A 97 -3.34 0.91 -11.21
N TRP A 98 -3.05 -0.02 -10.31
CA TRP A 98 -2.98 0.26 -8.87
C TRP A 98 -1.62 0.82 -8.49
N ARG A 99 -1.58 1.96 -7.81
CA ARG A 99 -0.44 2.40 -6.99
C ARG A 99 -0.49 1.61 -5.69
N ILE A 100 0.54 0.80 -5.44
CA ILE A 100 0.66 0.00 -4.23
C ILE A 100 1.35 0.83 -3.15
N ILE A 101 0.69 0.97 -2.01
CA ILE A 101 1.21 1.70 -0.85
C ILE A 101 1.44 0.69 0.27
N VAL A 102 2.72 0.45 0.55
CA VAL A 102 3.14 -0.47 1.61
C VAL A 102 3.08 0.25 2.95
N VAL A 103 2.15 -0.18 3.79
CA VAL A 103 1.93 0.31 5.15
C VAL A 103 2.79 -0.48 6.11
N LYS A 104 3.59 0.25 6.90
CA LYS A 104 4.46 -0.32 7.93
C LYS A 104 3.99 0.09 9.33
N GLU A 105 4.37 -0.72 10.32
CA GLU A 105 4.04 -0.47 11.73
C GLU A 105 2.53 -0.29 11.91
N LEU A 106 1.79 -1.29 11.43
CA LEU A 106 0.34 -1.32 11.57
C LEU A 106 -0.04 -1.27 13.07
N PRO A 107 -1.12 -0.56 13.42
CA PRO A 107 -1.50 -0.29 14.81
C PRO A 107 -2.05 -1.52 15.53
N PHE A 108 -2.46 -2.56 14.80
CA PHE A 108 -3.02 -3.79 15.35
C PHE A 108 -2.28 -5.00 14.81
N ALA A 109 -1.98 -5.96 15.69
CA ALA A 109 -1.45 -7.26 15.28
C ALA A 109 -2.49 -8.09 14.51
N ASP A 110 -3.77 -7.98 14.88
CA ASP A 110 -4.87 -8.58 14.12
C ASP A 110 -5.12 -7.78 12.84
N GLN A 111 -4.81 -8.40 11.69
CA GLN A 111 -5.00 -7.84 10.36
C GLN A 111 -6.45 -7.41 10.06
N ARG A 112 -7.44 -8.07 10.68
CA ARG A 112 -8.86 -7.76 10.49
C ARG A 112 -9.20 -6.37 11.02
N LEU A 113 -8.50 -5.91 12.06
CA LEU A 113 -8.68 -4.58 12.65
C LEU A 113 -7.99 -3.50 11.81
N ASN A 114 -6.90 -3.85 11.12
CA ASN A 114 -6.19 -2.94 10.22
C ASN A 114 -7.07 -2.53 9.03
N GLY A 115 -8.16 -3.25 8.74
CA GLY A 115 -9.29 -2.91 7.87
C GLY A 115 -10.00 -1.57 8.13
N LYS A 116 -9.69 -0.86 9.22
CA LYS A 116 -10.24 0.49 9.51
C LYS A 116 -9.35 1.66 9.07
N ILE A 117 -8.07 1.43 8.78
CA ILE A 117 -7.06 2.46 8.43
C ILE A 117 -7.44 3.41 7.26
N PRO A 118 -7.53 2.98 5.97
CA PRO A 118 -8.08 3.86 4.92
C PRO A 118 -9.48 4.42 5.18
N LYS A 119 -10.39 3.63 5.78
CA LYS A 119 -11.80 4.02 5.97
C LYS A 119 -11.98 5.22 6.91
N MET A 120 -11.16 5.30 7.97
CA MET A 120 -11.28 6.37 8.98
C MET A 120 -10.35 7.56 8.70
N SER A 121 -9.44 7.45 7.73
CA SER A 121 -8.38 8.45 7.48
C SER A 121 -8.34 8.98 6.04
N ALA A 122 -9.32 8.64 5.19
CA ALA A 122 -9.32 9.02 3.77
C ALA A 122 -9.15 10.53 3.57
N HIS A 123 -9.92 11.37 4.27
CA HIS A 123 -9.84 12.83 4.20
C HIS A 123 -8.45 13.42 4.55
N ARG A 124 -7.62 12.67 5.30
CA ARG A 124 -6.25 13.11 5.65
C ARG A 124 -5.21 12.61 4.66
N LEU A 125 -5.41 11.41 4.14
CA LEU A 125 -4.52 10.79 3.16
C LEU A 125 -4.68 11.44 1.79
N PHE A 126 -5.90 11.85 1.45
CA PHE A 126 -6.28 12.43 0.16
C PHE A 126 -6.95 13.79 0.38
N PRO A 127 -6.21 14.81 0.81
CA PRO A 127 -6.76 16.12 1.14
C PRO A 127 -7.33 16.90 -0.06
N GLN A 128 -7.13 16.44 -1.28
CA GLN A 128 -7.66 17.05 -2.51
C GLN A 128 -8.84 16.26 -3.09
N ALA A 129 -9.21 15.13 -2.48
CA ALA A 129 -10.26 14.22 -2.97
C ALA A 129 -11.63 14.44 -2.32
#